data_AF-M8DD34-F1
#
_entry.id   AF-M8DD34-F1
#
_cell.length_a   1.000
_cell.length_b   1.000
_cell.length_c   1.000
_cell.angle_alpha   90.00
_cell.angle_beta   90.00
_cell.angle_gamma   90.00
#
_symmetry.space_group_name_H-M   'P 1'
#
loop_
_entity.id
_entity.type
_entity.pdbx_description
1 polymer ?
#
loop_
_entity_poly.entity_id
_entity_poly.type
_entity_poly.pdbx_seq_one_letter_code
_entity_poly.pdbx_strand_id
1 'polypeptide(L)'
;MNFIKFVKETETKAVVYFTHRMPFDEIYGLTEEELSKGILVEEVPDPEDNGKEPTLYINPETLEMWYEYKDLPLTPEERINQLETQLKITQDALDALLLG
;
A
#
# COMPACT_ATOMS: atom_id res chain seq x y z
N MET A 1 3.52 12.45 18.58
CA MET A 1 2.40 13.08 17.86
C MET A 1 2.74 13.06 16.39
N ASN A 2 1.89 12.42 15.60
CA ASN A 2 2.03 12.31 14.15
C ASN A 2 0.94 13.14 13.49
N PHE A 3 1.19 13.59 12.28
CA PHE A 3 0.19 14.23 11.44
C PHE A 3 -0.06 13.39 10.21
N ILE A 4 -1.32 13.18 9.86
CA ILE A 4 -1.70 12.38 8.69
C ILE A 4 -2.67 13.14 7.79
N LYS A 5 -2.58 12.86 6.48
CA LYS A 5 -3.62 13.22 5.52
C LYS A 5 -4.17 11.95 4.88
N PHE A 6 -5.47 11.94 4.67
CA PHE A 6 -6.17 10.79 4.10
C PHE A 6 -7.19 11.21 3.04
N VAL A 7 -7.52 10.28 2.16
CA VAL A 7 -8.62 10.40 1.19
C VAL A 7 -9.70 9.40 1.58
N LYS A 8 -10.92 9.91 1.81
CA LYS A 8 -12.07 9.09 2.17
C LYS A 8 -12.48 8.21 0.99
N GLU A 9 -12.56 6.90 1.22
CA GLU A 9 -13.15 5.95 0.27
C GLU A 9 -14.61 5.65 0.64
N THR A 10 -14.88 5.47 1.94
CA THR A 10 -16.21 5.25 2.52
C THR A 10 -16.31 5.97 3.87
N GLU A 11 -17.48 5.96 4.50
CA GLU A 11 -17.68 6.52 5.85
C GLU A 11 -16.69 5.95 6.88
N THR A 12 -16.39 4.65 6.81
CA THR A 12 -15.55 3.94 7.79
C THR A 12 -14.16 3.58 7.27
N LYS A 13 -13.79 4.04 6.06
CA LYS A 13 -12.49 3.69 5.44
C LYS A 13 -11.94 4.85 4.62
N ALA A 14 -10.72 5.26 4.93
CA ALA A 14 -9.95 6.25 4.20
C ALA A 14 -8.50 5.80 4.05
N VAL A 15 -7.90 6.07 2.89
CA VAL A 15 -6.49 5.79 2.61
C VAL A 15 -5.65 6.90 3.20
N VAL A 16 -4.67 6.57 4.05
CA VAL A 16 -3.64 7.51 4.48
C VAL A 16 -2.57 7.59 3.38
N TYR A 17 -2.36 8.78 2.83
CA TYR A 17 -1.39 9.00 1.74
C TYR A 17 -0.20 9.86 2.18
N PHE A 18 -0.26 10.44 3.38
CA PHE A 18 0.81 11.27 3.92
C PHE A 18 0.87 11.11 5.44
N THR A 19 2.08 10.91 5.95
CA THR A 19 2.37 10.81 7.39
C THR A 19 3.60 11.64 7.70
N HIS A 20 3.52 12.50 8.71
CA HIS A 20 4.60 13.34 9.20
C HIS A 20 4.84 13.09 10.69
N ARG A 21 6.02 12.58 11.06
CA ARG A 21 6.33 12.14 12.44
C ARG A 21 6.68 13.29 13.39
N MET A 22 6.99 14.48 12.87
CA MET A 22 7.38 15.65 13.68
C MET A 22 6.66 16.93 13.22
N PRO A 23 5.31 17.00 13.30
CA PRO A 23 4.54 18.07 12.66
C PRO A 23 4.78 19.47 13.24
N PHE A 24 5.36 19.59 14.44
CA PHE A 24 5.60 20.87 15.11
C PHE A 24 7.09 21.19 15.29
N ASP A 25 7.97 20.46 14.62
CA ASP A 25 9.41 20.74 14.67
C ASP A 25 9.72 22.14 14.12
N GLU A 26 10.66 22.86 14.72
CA GLU A 26 10.96 24.24 14.32
C GLU A 26 11.58 24.36 12.92
N ILE A 27 12.23 23.28 12.44
CA ILE A 27 12.96 23.26 11.17
C ILE A 27 12.21 22.44 10.12
N TYR A 28 11.67 21.30 10.52
CA TYR A 28 11.03 20.31 9.64
C TYR A 28 9.52 20.19 9.88
N GLY A 29 8.94 21.01 10.75
CA GLY A 29 7.51 21.00 11.03
C GLY A 29 6.67 21.52 9.87
N LEU A 30 5.36 21.34 10.02
CA LEU A 30 4.36 21.80 9.06
C LEU A 30 3.88 23.20 9.43
N THR A 31 3.54 23.98 8.41
CA THR A 31 2.89 25.28 8.59
C THR A 31 1.46 25.12 9.10
N GLU A 32 0.88 26.19 9.68
CA GLU A 32 -0.54 26.18 10.10
C GLU A 32 -1.49 25.85 8.94
N GLU A 33 -1.18 26.33 7.73
CA GLU A 33 -1.96 26.01 6.53
C GLU A 33 -1.93 24.52 6.22
N GLU A 34 -0.76 23.87 6.37
CA GLU A 34 -0.62 22.44 6.12
C GLU A 34 -1.29 21.60 7.20
N LEU A 35 -1.21 22.03 8.46
CA LEU A 35 -1.87 21.39 9.60
C LEU A 35 -3.40 21.44 9.47
N SER A 36 -3.96 22.43 8.78
CA SER A 36 -5.41 22.50 8.50
C SER A 36 -5.92 21.44 7.52
N LYS A 37 -5.02 20.78 6.77
CA LYS A 37 -5.35 19.85 5.66
C LYS A 37 -5.36 18.37 6.09
N GLY A 38 -5.29 18.08 7.38
CA GLY A 38 -5.22 16.72 7.91
C GLY A 38 -5.56 16.68 9.40
N ILE A 39 -5.14 15.62 10.07
CA ILE A 39 -5.39 15.43 11.50
C ILE A 39 -4.12 15.02 12.26
N LEU A 40 -4.09 15.32 13.55
CA LEU A 40 -3.06 14.87 14.48
C LEU A 40 -3.51 13.58 15.17
N VAL A 41 -2.61 12.61 15.25
CA VAL A 41 -2.83 11.30 15.86
C VAL A 41 -1.64 10.98 16.76
N GLU A 42 -1.88 10.26 17.86
CA GLU A 42 -0.80 9.97 18.82
C GLU A 42 0.25 9.05 18.21
N GLU A 43 -0.21 7.97 17.58
CA GLU A 43 0.59 6.89 17.04
C GLU A 43 0.09 6.49 15.65
N VAL A 44 1.01 6.03 14.81
CA VAL A 44 0.72 5.39 13.52
C VAL A 44 1.38 4.02 13.58
N PRO A 45 0.64 2.91 13.37
CA PRO A 45 1.23 1.59 13.42
C PRO A 45 2.32 1.43 12.36
N ASP A 46 3.33 0.61 12.64
CA ASP A 46 4.31 0.20 11.63
C ASP A 46 3.78 -1.01 10.84
N PRO A 47 4.09 -1.12 9.54
CA PRO A 47 3.64 -2.24 8.72
C PRO A 47 4.41 -3.53 9.05
N GLU A 48 3.79 -4.68 8.76
CA GLU A 48 4.45 -5.98 8.83
C GLU A 48 5.41 -6.18 7.65
N ASP A 49 6.55 -6.82 7.91
CA ASP A 49 7.48 -7.26 6.87
C ASP A 49 7.04 -8.64 6.33
N ASN A 50 6.12 -8.61 5.37
CA ASN A 50 5.52 -9.81 4.76
C ASN A 50 5.74 -9.90 3.23
N GLY A 51 6.65 -9.09 2.68
CA GLY A 51 6.94 -9.05 1.25
C GLY A 51 5.82 -8.50 0.35
N LYS A 52 4.78 -7.89 0.93
CA LYS A 52 3.68 -7.24 0.21
C LYS A 52 3.76 -5.73 0.37
N GLU A 53 3.08 -4.99 -0.50
CA GLU A 53 2.97 -3.53 -0.41
C GLU A 53 1.93 -3.15 0.66
N PRO A 54 2.34 -2.50 1.77
CA PRO A 54 1.43 -2.08 2.82
C PRO A 54 0.73 -0.76 2.43
N THR A 55 -0.60 -0.75 2.45
CA THR A 55 -1.41 0.47 2.36
C THR A 55 -2.05 0.75 3.71
N LEU A 56 -1.72 1.90 4.32
CA LEU A 56 -2.31 2.31 5.58
C LEU A 56 -3.71 2.89 5.36
N TYR A 57 -4.66 2.35 6.10
CA TYR A 57 -6.03 2.83 6.17
C TYR A 57 -6.37 3.35 7.57
N ILE A 58 -7.35 4.25 7.62
CA ILE A 58 -7.93 4.76 8.85
C ILE A 58 -9.46 4.77 8.74
N ASN A 59 -10.14 4.50 9.85
CA ASN A 59 -11.56 4.80 10.00
C ASN A 59 -11.70 6.27 10.44
N PRO A 60 -12.26 7.17 9.62
CA PRO A 60 -12.35 8.60 9.95
C PRO A 60 -13.21 8.91 11.18
N GLU A 61 -14.11 8.01 11.58
CA GLU A 61 -14.98 8.20 12.74
C GLU A 61 -14.34 7.74 14.05
N THR A 62 -13.63 6.60 14.03
CA THR A 62 -13.03 6.00 15.24
C THR A 62 -11.54 6.25 15.37
N LEU A 63 -10.88 6.70 14.31
CA LEU A 63 -9.43 6.84 14.16
C LEU A 63 -8.65 5.52 14.26
N GLU A 64 -9.34 4.38 14.20
CA GLU A 64 -8.70 3.07 14.13
C GLU A 64 -7.94 2.93 12.81
N MET A 65 -6.68 2.46 12.88
CA MET A 65 -5.81 2.31 11.72
C MET A 65 -5.44 0.85 11.49
N TRP A 66 -5.36 0.45 10.22
CA TRP A 66 -4.94 -0.90 9.82
C TRP A 66 -4.21 -0.87 8.48
N TYR A 67 -3.46 -1.92 8.21
CA TYR A 67 -2.81 -2.13 6.92
C TYR A 67 -3.59 -3.13 6.07
N GLU A 68 -3.74 -2.81 4.78
CA GLU A 68 -4.08 -3.80 3.76
C GLU A 68 -2.83 -4.07 2.92
N TYR A 69 -2.53 -5.34 2.71
CA TYR A 69 -1.31 -5.79 2.03
C TYR A 69 -1.64 -6.31 0.64
N LYS A 70 -1.14 -5.62 -0.39
CA LYS A 70 -1.34 -6.00 -1.79
C LYS A 70 -0.08 -6.68 -2.32
N ASP A 71 -0.26 -7.66 -3.19
CA ASP A 71 0.89 -8.28 -3.84
C ASP A 71 1.63 -7.21 -4.65
N LEU A 72 2.96 -7.21 -4.54
CA LEU A 72 3.78 -6.31 -5.33
C LEU A 72 3.56 -6.63 -6.82
N PRO A 73 3.40 -5.60 -7.68
CA PRO A 73 3.38 -5.83 -9.11
C PRO A 73 4.68 -6.51 -9.51
N LEU A 74 4.58 -7.57 -10.33
CA LEU A 74 5.75 -8.26 -10.85
C LEU A 74 6.66 -7.26 -11.57
N THR A 75 7.96 -7.37 -11.30
CA THR A 75 8.95 -6.69 -12.10
C THR A 75 8.84 -7.13 -13.57
N PRO A 76 9.32 -6.32 -14.53
CA PRO A 76 9.34 -6.72 -15.94
C PRO A 76 10.01 -8.08 -16.18
N GLU A 77 11.09 -8.37 -15.45
CA GLU A 77 11.82 -9.64 -15.56
C GLU A 77 11.01 -10.82 -15.00
N GLU A 78 10.42 -10.69 -13.81
CA GLU A 78 9.56 -11.73 -13.25
C GLU A 78 8.34 -12.00 -14.14
N ARG A 79 7.78 -10.95 -14.74
CA ARG A 79 6.68 -11.08 -15.70
C ARG A 79 7.11 -11.83 -16.95
N ILE A 80 8.31 -11.57 -17.48
CA ILE A 80 8.86 -12.32 -18.64
C ILE A 80 9.04 -13.79 -18.28
N ASN A 81 9.68 -14.10 -17.15
CA ASN A 81 9.90 -15.47 -16.69
C ASN A 81 8.58 -16.24 -16.49
N GLN A 82 7.57 -15.58 -15.94
CA GLN A 82 6.23 -16.17 -15.79
C GLN A 82 5.59 -16.48 -17.14
N LEU A 83 5.69 -15.56 -18.10
CA LEU A 83 5.17 -15.75 -19.46
C LEU A 83 5.89 -16.87 -20.20
N GLU A 84 7.22 -16.96 -20.10
CA GLU A 84 8.02 -18.04 -20.69
C GLU A 84 7.64 -19.40 -20.11
N THR A 85 7.42 -19.46 -18.79
CA THR A 85 6.97 -20.68 -18.11
C THR A 85 5.59 -21.11 -18.60
N GLN A 86 4.64 -20.19 -18.68
CA GLN A 86 3.30 -20.47 -19.19
C GLN A 86 3.31 -20.91 -20.66
N LEU A 87 4.16 -20.29 -21.49
CA LEU A 87 4.33 -20.66 -22.89
C LEU A 87 4.84 -22.11 -23.02
N LYS A 88 5.85 -22.47 -22.22
CA LYS A 88 6.40 -23.84 -22.21
C LYS A 88 5.35 -24.87 -21.80
N ILE A 89 4.61 -24.62 -20.71
CA ILE A 89 3.53 -25.52 -20.25
C ILE A 89 2.48 -25.72 -21.36
N THR A 90 2.11 -24.64 -22.05
CA THR A 90 1.13 -24.68 -23.13
C THR A 90 1.65 -25.48 -24.33
N GLN A 91 2.93 -25.33 -24.67
CA GLN A 91 3.58 -26.12 -25.73
C GLN A 91 3.63 -27.60 -25.37
N ASP A 92 4.09 -27.94 -24.16
CA ASP A 92 4.16 -29.33 -23.68
C ASP A 92 2.77 -30.00 -23.69
N ALA A 93 1.73 -29.27 -23.29
CA ALA A 93 0.35 -29.76 -23.31
C ALA A 93 -0.18 -29.97 -24.74
N LEU A 94 0.18 -29.09 -25.68
CA LEU A 94 -0.19 -29.24 -27.09
C LEU A 94 0.51 -30.44 -27.72
N ASP A 95 1.81 -30.62 -27.47
CA ASP A 95 2.57 -31.76 -27.97
C ASP A 95 2.01 -33.09 -27.44
N ALA A 96 1.62 -33.14 -26.17
CA ALA A 96 0.98 -34.32 -25.58
C ALA A 96 -0.37 -34.67 -26.23
N LEU A 97 -1.16 -33.66 -26.63
CA LEU A 97 -2.44 -33.86 -27.33
C LEU A 97 -2.27 -34.28 -28.80
N LEU A 98 -1.17 -33.86 -29.44
CA LEU A 98 -0.88 -34.20 -30.84
C LEU A 98 -0.21 -35.57 -31.00
N LEU A 99 0.42 -36.08 -29.93
CA LEU A 99 1.13 -37.35 -29.91
C LEU A 99 0.35 -38.50 -29.24
N GLY A 100 -0.83 -38.23 -28.68
CA GLY A 100 -1.77 -39.21 -28.11
C GLY A 100 -2.91 -39.56 -29.05
#